data_AF-A0A9X4KNI9-F1
#
_entry.id   AF-A0A9X4KNI9-F1
#
_cell.length_a   1.000
_cell.length_b   1.000
_cell.length_c   1.000
_cell.angle_alpha   90.00
_cell.angle_beta   90.00
_cell.angle_gamma   90.00
#
_symmetry.space_group_name_H-M   'P 1'
#
loop_
_entity.id
_entity.type
_entity.pdbx_description
1 polymer ?
#
loop_
_entity_poly.entity_id
_entity_poly.type
_entity_poly.pdbx_seq_one_letter_code
_entity_poly.pdbx_strand_id
1 'polypeptide(L)'
;MKAFLELGEEGMDTLGKLVSFTERFVEQSDGFSVLARAGHLLKDVKLLPPVPEPRLLLGIVGNCPGFSRNHVNIRHINLIPQAHQRHTGSAIGNGEPFVMRRRKGPYDGMSFNAELGVIIGKAGKDIPVEEAMSYVAGYTVVSDTAHGYYNTKYGEMGAHTDPISIMAYGWTHKNTDSSCAVGPYLVTKDEVGHPYDLMVYTRTNGMIRDRANTCSTLVGVERTIAYFSSFMELLPGDVIHMGANGKDGIGIDRDWQVNGETVQLECEIEKLGVLRNTVIYLDDEEIEVERGKFSIHAPMKAEEWNLGKAGNFVITYANTQASALDAGCQTSPIPRYLWSVASALSSSTSYMPDEKEELYVNAEIAVVIGKTIKWADKENLSDCILGYLPLVSVTDKRLSQQVIQPALPRETAMPEIYARWADGCNMTSDVVTPLSKDELAQMSVLLEIDGERVMDAKYEDYICKAEDVIEMIGYGSTLYAGDVISLGGLCAPAVIPGDHTGVRIAMKASGLPDLSIALKEA
;
A
#
# COMPACT_ATOMS: atom_id res chain seq x y z
N MET A 1 -12.15 0.45 15.93
CA MET A 1 -11.77 1.83 15.62
C MET A 1 -12.52 2.39 14.42
N LYS A 2 -12.48 1.76 13.24
CA LYS A 2 -13.19 2.26 12.03
C LYS A 2 -14.65 2.67 12.28
N ALA A 3 -15.47 1.75 12.81
CA ALA A 3 -16.86 2.04 13.16
C ALA A 3 -17.04 3.17 14.18
N PHE A 4 -16.05 3.42 15.04
CA PHE A 4 -16.07 4.55 15.96
C PHE A 4 -15.75 5.86 15.23
N LEU A 5 -14.75 5.87 14.34
CA LEU A 5 -14.42 7.06 13.53
C LEU A 5 -15.56 7.44 12.57
N GLU A 6 -16.31 6.45 12.07
CA GLU A 6 -17.51 6.67 11.25
C GLU A 6 -18.65 7.38 12.00
N LEU A 7 -18.65 7.38 13.35
CA LEU A 7 -19.59 8.19 14.14
C LEU A 7 -19.28 9.71 14.06
N GLY A 8 -18.13 10.09 13.51
CA GLY A 8 -17.74 11.47 13.29
C GLY A 8 -17.71 12.31 14.57
N GLU A 9 -18.13 13.57 14.46
CA GLU A 9 -18.10 14.54 15.56
C GLU A 9 -18.94 14.11 16.77
N GLU A 10 -20.09 13.46 16.55
CA GLU A 10 -20.95 12.98 17.64
C GLU A 10 -20.25 11.87 18.45
N GLY A 11 -19.56 10.95 17.77
CA GLY A 11 -18.77 9.92 18.41
C GLY A 11 -17.61 10.50 19.24
N MET A 12 -16.90 11.48 18.68
CA MET A 12 -15.78 12.14 19.35
C MET A 12 -16.24 12.97 20.56
N ASP A 13 -17.33 13.73 20.45
CA ASP A 13 -17.93 14.48 21.57
C ASP A 13 -18.40 13.53 22.69
N THR A 14 -19.01 12.40 22.32
CA THR A 14 -19.41 11.37 23.28
C THR A 14 -18.20 10.75 24.01
N LEU A 15 -17.11 10.46 23.29
CA LEU A 15 -15.87 9.99 23.89
C LEU A 15 -15.30 11.02 24.86
N GLY A 16 -15.24 12.31 24.48
CA GLY A 16 -14.77 13.38 25.35
C GLY A 16 -15.57 13.48 26.66
N LYS A 17 -16.90 13.37 26.59
CA LYS A 17 -17.77 13.33 27.78
C LYS A 17 -17.50 12.12 28.66
N LEU A 18 -17.27 10.94 28.05
CA LEU A 18 -16.96 9.70 28.78
C LEU A 18 -15.61 9.78 29.48
N VAL A 19 -14.57 10.28 28.81
CA VAL A 19 -13.23 10.49 29.40
C VAL A 19 -13.32 11.47 30.56
N SER A 20 -13.93 12.64 30.34
CA SER A 20 -14.12 13.66 31.38
C SER A 20 -14.91 13.14 32.59
N PHE A 21 -15.91 12.29 32.37
CA PHE A 21 -16.64 11.64 33.46
C PHE A 21 -15.74 10.67 34.22
N THR A 22 -14.99 9.83 33.50
CA THR A 22 -14.11 8.80 34.07
C THR A 22 -13.01 9.43 34.93
N GLU A 23 -12.34 10.47 34.42
CA GLU A 23 -11.31 11.20 35.17
C GLU A 23 -11.86 11.78 36.48
N ARG A 24 -12.97 12.53 36.41
CA ARG A 24 -13.62 13.07 37.62
C ARG A 24 -14.06 11.99 38.59
N PHE A 25 -14.55 10.86 38.10
CA PHE A 25 -14.98 9.75 38.94
C PHE A 25 -13.78 9.11 39.66
N VAL A 26 -12.66 8.89 38.96
CA VAL A 26 -11.42 8.34 39.54
C VAL A 26 -10.87 9.27 40.62
N GLU A 27 -10.83 10.57 40.36
CA GLU A 27 -10.35 11.58 41.33
C GLU A 27 -11.17 11.65 42.62
N GLN A 28 -12.47 11.34 42.54
CA GLN A 28 -13.43 11.53 43.64
C GLN A 28 -13.80 10.24 44.37
N SER A 29 -13.29 9.08 43.96
CA SER A 29 -13.59 7.78 44.56
C SER A 29 -12.32 7.04 44.97
N ASP A 30 -12.39 6.16 45.98
CA ASP A 30 -11.29 5.24 46.37
C ASP A 30 -11.15 4.09 45.33
N GLY A 31 -11.07 4.48 44.05
CA GLY A 31 -11.61 3.85 42.84
C GLY A 31 -11.01 2.55 42.33
N PHE A 32 -10.59 1.62 43.21
CA PHE A 32 -10.20 0.28 42.75
C PHE A 32 -11.39 -0.69 42.56
N SER A 33 -12.49 -0.53 43.30
CA SER A 33 -13.57 -1.54 43.31
C SER A 33 -14.55 -1.46 42.12
N VAL A 34 -14.76 -0.26 41.55
CA VAL A 34 -15.72 -0.03 40.45
C VAL A 34 -15.03 -0.10 39.08
N LEU A 35 -13.78 0.38 38.97
CA LEU A 35 -13.01 0.35 37.72
C LEU A 35 -12.34 -1.00 37.45
N ALA A 36 -12.29 -1.92 38.42
CA ALA A 36 -11.76 -3.27 38.21
C ALA A 36 -12.45 -4.04 37.07
N ARG A 37 -13.63 -3.61 36.62
CA ARG A 37 -14.33 -4.15 35.44
C ARG A 37 -14.38 -3.21 34.23
N ALA A 38 -13.83 -2.01 34.34
CA ALA A 38 -13.92 -0.96 33.32
C ALA A 38 -12.55 -0.58 32.72
N GLY A 39 -11.48 -1.30 33.07
CA GLY A 39 -10.14 -1.09 32.51
C GLY A 39 -9.20 -2.26 32.80
N HIS A 40 -8.08 -2.28 32.09
CA HIS A 40 -7.00 -3.25 32.27
C HIS A 40 -5.68 -2.50 32.47
N LEU A 41 -4.76 -3.08 33.25
CA LEU A 41 -3.38 -2.57 33.26
C LEU A 41 -2.77 -2.81 31.89
N LEU A 42 -2.00 -1.83 31.37
CA LEU A 42 -1.37 -1.94 30.05
C LEU A 42 -0.49 -3.18 29.89
N LYS A 43 0.16 -3.64 30.96
CA LYS A 43 1.00 -4.85 30.98
C LYS A 43 0.20 -6.15 30.82
N ASP A 44 -1.11 -6.11 31.06
CA ASP A 44 -2.01 -7.27 31.03
C ASP A 44 -2.80 -7.34 29.72
N VAL A 45 -2.54 -6.44 28.75
CA VAL A 45 -3.19 -6.39 27.44
C VAL A 45 -2.18 -6.35 26.31
N LYS A 46 -2.59 -6.82 25.14
CA LYS A 46 -1.86 -6.63 23.88
C LYS A 46 -2.42 -5.42 23.16
N LEU A 47 -1.57 -4.43 22.89
CA LEU A 47 -1.95 -3.27 22.08
C LEU A 47 -1.85 -3.64 20.59
N LEU A 48 -2.98 -3.59 19.90
CA LEU A 48 -3.04 -3.67 18.45
C LEU A 48 -2.73 -2.30 17.83
N PRO A 49 -2.51 -2.20 16.50
CA PRO A 49 -2.51 -0.91 15.84
C PRO A 49 -3.80 -0.13 16.15
N PRO A 50 -3.75 1.22 16.26
CA PRO A 50 -4.96 2.02 16.49
C PRO A 50 -6.05 1.76 15.46
N VAL A 51 -5.66 1.52 14.21
CA VAL A 51 -6.50 0.95 13.16
C VAL A 51 -5.87 -0.40 12.75
N PRO A 52 -6.39 -1.55 13.23
CA PRO A 52 -5.78 -2.86 12.98
C PRO A 52 -5.72 -3.27 11.51
N GLU A 53 -6.75 -2.94 10.74
CA GLU A 53 -6.89 -3.30 9.32
C GLU A 53 -7.18 -2.02 8.53
N PRO A 54 -6.20 -1.12 8.37
CA PRO A 54 -6.40 0.09 7.61
C PRO A 54 -6.57 -0.29 6.13
N ARG A 55 -7.60 0.24 5.48
CA ARG A 55 -7.80 0.05 4.03
C ARG A 55 -6.64 0.68 3.26
N LEU A 56 -6.29 1.90 3.63
CA LEU A 56 -5.15 2.66 3.11
C LEU A 56 -4.08 2.79 4.19
N LEU A 57 -2.83 2.42 3.87
CA LEU A 57 -1.66 2.66 4.70
C LEU A 57 -0.57 3.26 3.80
N LEU A 58 -0.73 4.56 3.57
CA LEU A 58 -0.02 5.29 2.53
C LEU A 58 1.20 6.01 3.10
N GLY A 59 2.38 5.76 2.53
CA GLY A 59 3.64 6.32 3.00
C GLY A 59 4.22 7.37 2.09
N ILE A 60 4.40 8.60 2.58
CA ILE A 60 4.97 9.70 1.80
C ILE A 60 6.51 9.59 1.74
N VAL A 61 7.06 9.60 0.53
CA VAL A 61 8.47 9.30 0.25
C VAL A 61 9.30 10.58 0.10
N GLY A 62 10.43 10.63 0.80
CA GLY A 62 11.41 11.71 0.66
C GLY A 62 10.91 13.08 1.13
N ASN A 63 9.98 13.08 2.09
CA ASN A 63 9.24 14.28 2.52
C ASN A 63 10.00 15.17 3.52
N CYS A 64 11.33 15.11 3.54
CA CYS A 64 12.15 15.94 4.42
C CYS A 64 13.42 16.41 3.72
N PRO A 65 14.00 17.56 4.10
CA PRO A 65 15.29 18.02 3.59
C PRO A 65 16.43 17.03 3.85
N GLY A 66 16.35 16.26 4.94
CA GLY A 66 17.36 15.26 5.31
C GLY A 66 17.55 14.20 4.23
N PHE A 67 16.45 13.74 3.63
CA PHE A 67 16.47 12.81 2.51
C PHE A 67 17.31 13.35 1.36
N SER A 68 16.98 14.54 0.86
CA SER A 68 17.70 15.14 -0.27
C SER A 68 19.17 15.43 0.05
N ARG A 69 19.49 15.89 1.27
CA ARG A 69 20.87 16.17 1.70
C ARG A 69 21.76 14.94 1.74
N ASN A 70 21.19 13.76 2.02
CA ASN A 70 21.92 12.50 2.04
C ASN A 70 22.14 11.90 0.63
N HIS A 71 21.50 12.47 -0.40
CA HIS A 71 21.60 12.00 -1.79
C HIS A 71 22.21 13.10 -2.67
N VAL A 72 23.54 13.11 -2.80
CA VAL A 72 24.33 14.15 -3.49
C VAL A 72 23.94 14.41 -4.96
N ASN A 73 23.22 13.49 -5.58
CA ASN A 73 22.74 13.60 -6.96
C ASN A 73 21.37 14.30 -7.08
N ILE A 74 20.65 14.50 -5.97
CA ILE A 74 19.37 15.23 -5.96
C ILE A 74 19.67 16.73 -5.92
N ARG A 75 19.35 17.44 -7.03
CA ARG A 75 19.62 18.87 -7.21
C ARG A 75 18.38 19.75 -7.25
N HIS A 76 17.19 19.15 -7.30
CA HIS A 76 15.89 19.79 -7.26
C HIS A 76 14.93 18.91 -6.45
N ILE A 77 13.88 19.51 -5.89
CA ILE A 77 12.84 18.81 -5.14
C ILE A 77 11.50 19.23 -5.70
N ASN A 78 10.75 18.28 -6.27
CA ASN A 78 9.37 18.50 -6.64
C ASN A 78 8.47 18.28 -5.41
N LEU A 79 7.56 19.23 -5.17
CA LEU A 79 6.63 19.19 -4.01
C LEU A 79 5.33 18.45 -4.34
N ILE A 80 5.39 17.49 -5.26
CA ILE A 80 4.29 16.56 -5.52
C ILE A 80 4.36 15.48 -4.45
N PRO A 81 3.28 15.18 -3.72
CA PRO A 81 3.28 14.07 -2.77
C PRO A 81 3.65 12.77 -3.48
N GLN A 82 4.80 12.19 -3.12
CA GLN A 82 5.25 10.88 -3.61
C GLN A 82 4.93 9.85 -2.55
N ALA A 83 4.45 8.67 -2.92
CA ALA A 83 3.89 7.74 -1.97
C ALA A 83 3.92 6.29 -2.45
N HIS A 84 4.00 5.37 -1.50
CA HIS A 84 3.77 3.94 -1.68
C HIS A 84 2.59 3.49 -0.80
N GLN A 85 1.80 2.54 -1.29
CA GLN A 85 0.83 1.83 -0.47
C GLN A 85 1.49 0.64 0.22
N ARG A 86 1.24 0.50 1.52
CA ARG A 86 1.58 -0.70 2.30
C ARG A 86 0.40 -1.67 2.30
N HIS A 87 0.67 -2.97 2.22
CA HIS A 87 -0.39 -3.99 2.31
C HIS A 87 -0.82 -4.23 3.76
N THR A 88 -2.04 -4.74 3.98
CA THR A 88 -2.60 -4.92 5.32
C THR A 88 -1.73 -5.77 6.24
N GLY A 89 -1.07 -6.82 5.71
CA GLY A 89 -0.19 -7.71 6.48
C GLY A 89 1.11 -7.05 6.99
N SER A 90 1.44 -5.85 6.52
CA SER A 90 2.60 -5.10 7.01
C SER A 90 2.35 -4.45 8.38
N ALA A 91 1.09 -4.15 8.71
CA ALA A 91 0.71 -3.39 9.90
C ALA A 91 0.83 -4.23 11.18
N ILE A 92 1.62 -3.78 12.16
CA ILE A 92 1.75 -4.42 13.48
C ILE A 92 1.64 -3.42 14.63
N GLY A 93 1.13 -3.87 15.78
CA GLY A 93 0.94 -3.03 16.95
C GLY A 93 2.20 -2.86 17.79
N ASN A 94 2.07 -2.10 18.87
CA ASN A 94 3.13 -1.92 19.86
C ASN A 94 3.43 -3.25 20.59
N GLY A 95 4.71 -3.64 20.62
CA GLY A 95 5.21 -4.86 21.26
C GLY A 95 5.26 -6.07 20.33
N GLU A 96 4.70 -5.96 19.12
CA GLU A 96 4.77 -7.04 18.12
C GLU A 96 6.12 -7.04 17.40
N PRO A 97 6.64 -8.21 16.98
CA PRO A 97 7.93 -8.27 16.33
C PRO A 97 7.87 -7.92 14.85
N PHE A 98 8.88 -7.21 14.35
CA PHE A 98 9.28 -7.25 12.95
C PHE A 98 9.87 -8.62 12.66
N VAL A 99 9.18 -9.44 11.84
CA VAL A 99 9.60 -10.79 11.49
C VAL A 99 10.22 -10.81 10.10
N MET A 100 11.45 -11.29 10.02
CA MET A 100 12.26 -11.24 8.80
C MET A 100 12.80 -12.60 8.43
N ARG A 101 13.07 -12.77 7.14
CA ARG A 101 13.89 -13.88 6.68
C ARG A 101 15.37 -13.55 6.93
N ARG A 102 16.09 -14.45 7.58
CA ARG A 102 17.56 -14.43 7.61
C ARG A 102 18.07 -15.03 6.31
N ARG A 103 18.92 -14.30 5.60
CA ARG A 103 19.70 -14.86 4.50
C ARG A 103 21.19 -14.62 4.72
N LYS A 104 22.01 -15.33 3.95
CA LYS A 104 23.46 -15.15 3.92
C LYS A 104 23.81 -14.32 2.69
N GLY A 105 24.01 -13.02 2.88
CA GLY A 105 24.40 -12.10 1.82
C GLY A 105 24.85 -10.72 2.34
N PRO A 106 25.46 -9.90 1.47
CA PRO A 106 25.88 -8.54 1.82
C PRO A 106 24.71 -7.55 1.95
N TYR A 107 23.49 -7.95 1.56
CA TYR A 107 22.32 -7.08 1.44
C TYR A 107 21.20 -7.35 2.47
N ASP A 108 21.45 -8.12 3.53
CA ASP A 108 20.41 -8.55 4.49
C ASP A 108 20.12 -7.56 5.63
N GLY A 109 20.32 -6.26 5.39
CA GLY A 109 20.05 -5.21 6.36
C GLY A 109 18.56 -4.86 6.46
N MET A 110 18.11 -4.51 7.67
CA MET A 110 16.89 -3.71 7.88
C MET A 110 17.29 -2.25 8.09
N SER A 111 16.47 -1.33 7.59
CA SER A 111 16.41 0.02 8.12
C SER A 111 15.01 0.36 8.64
N PHE A 112 14.94 1.33 9.54
CA PHE A 112 13.68 1.83 10.12
C PHE A 112 13.74 3.32 10.39
N ASN A 113 12.58 3.99 10.42
CA ASN A 113 12.46 5.38 10.82
C ASN A 113 11.15 5.61 11.59
N ALA A 114 11.14 6.64 12.44
CA ALA A 114 9.91 7.16 13.05
C ALA A 114 9.25 8.17 12.11
N GLU A 115 7.95 8.03 11.90
CA GLU A 115 7.15 8.90 11.04
C GLU A 115 5.83 9.29 11.73
N LEU A 116 5.35 10.50 11.43
CA LEU A 116 4.04 10.96 11.86
C LEU A 116 2.97 10.26 11.03
N GLY A 117 2.14 9.43 11.66
CA GLY A 117 0.93 8.86 11.05
C GLY A 117 -0.26 9.78 11.27
N VAL A 118 -0.96 10.12 10.18
CA VAL A 118 -2.20 10.89 10.17
C VAL A 118 -3.35 9.92 9.96
N ILE A 119 -4.35 9.93 10.85
CA ILE A 119 -5.52 9.06 10.76
C ILE A 119 -6.71 9.88 10.27
N ILE A 120 -7.30 9.47 9.14
CA ILE A 120 -8.49 10.09 8.58
C ILE A 120 -9.70 9.74 9.44
N GLY A 121 -10.52 10.74 9.78
CA GLY A 121 -11.73 10.62 10.60
C GLY A 121 -13.03 10.84 9.85
N LYS A 122 -12.98 11.40 8.63
CA LYS A 122 -14.14 11.75 7.82
C LYS A 122 -13.95 11.26 6.39
N ALA A 123 -14.99 10.72 5.78
CA ALA A 123 -14.96 10.36 4.37
C ALA A 123 -14.94 11.61 3.47
N GLY A 124 -14.15 11.61 2.41
CA GLY A 124 -14.14 12.71 1.46
C GLY A 124 -13.33 12.45 0.19
N LYS A 125 -13.78 13.09 -0.88
CA LYS A 125 -13.14 13.17 -2.19
C LYS A 125 -13.08 14.64 -2.60
N ASP A 126 -12.10 15.01 -3.42
CA ASP A 126 -11.86 16.38 -3.89
C ASP A 126 -11.77 17.39 -2.74
N ILE A 127 -11.08 17.01 -1.65
CA ILE A 127 -10.99 17.81 -0.43
C ILE A 127 -10.10 19.03 -0.67
N PRO A 128 -10.60 20.27 -0.48
CA PRO A 128 -9.76 21.46 -0.58
C PRO A 128 -8.67 21.49 0.49
N VAL A 129 -7.50 22.06 0.15
CA VAL A 129 -6.34 22.13 1.06
C VAL A 129 -6.70 22.82 2.38
N GLU A 130 -7.50 23.88 2.33
CA GLU A 130 -7.98 24.66 3.47
C GLU A 130 -8.93 23.89 4.40
N GLU A 131 -9.58 22.83 3.91
CA GLU A 131 -10.51 22.00 4.69
C GLU A 131 -9.86 20.71 5.19
N ALA A 132 -8.70 20.33 4.63
CA ALA A 132 -8.06 19.04 4.85
C ALA A 132 -7.90 18.65 6.33
N MET A 133 -7.50 19.59 7.20
CA MET A 133 -7.32 19.29 8.63
C MET A 133 -8.63 18.97 9.37
N SER A 134 -9.79 19.33 8.82
CA SER A 134 -11.09 18.94 9.38
C SER A 134 -11.40 17.44 9.18
N TYR A 135 -10.72 16.79 8.22
CA TYR A 135 -10.85 15.37 7.93
C TYR A 135 -9.95 14.49 8.80
N VAL A 136 -9.03 15.08 9.58
CA VAL A 136 -8.09 14.37 10.44
C VAL A 136 -8.73 14.07 11.80
N ALA A 137 -8.76 12.78 12.19
CA ALA A 137 -9.16 12.34 13.53
C ALA A 137 -8.07 12.60 14.58
N GLY A 138 -6.81 12.39 14.18
CA GLY A 138 -5.68 12.46 15.08
C GLY A 138 -4.41 11.88 14.46
N TYR A 139 -3.44 11.59 15.33
CA TYR A 139 -2.09 11.20 14.94
C TYR A 139 -1.61 9.98 15.72
N THR A 140 -0.66 9.25 15.15
CA THR A 140 0.02 8.09 15.75
C THR A 140 1.50 8.10 15.37
N VAL A 141 2.33 7.32 16.07
CA VAL A 141 3.67 7.00 15.57
C VAL A 141 3.57 5.87 14.55
N VAL A 142 4.35 5.97 13.48
CA VAL A 142 4.60 4.88 12.53
C VAL A 142 6.08 4.58 12.52
N SER A 143 6.44 3.30 12.59
CA SER A 143 7.80 2.82 12.34
C SER A 143 7.85 2.21 10.95
N ASP A 144 8.35 2.98 9.99
CA ASP A 144 8.47 2.58 8.58
C ASP A 144 9.75 1.77 8.38
N THR A 145 9.66 0.49 8.02
CA THR A 145 10.84 -0.36 7.79
C THR A 145 11.02 -0.78 6.34
N ALA A 146 12.26 -1.12 6.00
CA ALA A 146 12.72 -1.55 4.69
C ALA A 146 13.70 -2.71 4.83
N HIS A 147 13.52 -3.79 4.05
CA HIS A 147 14.25 -5.06 4.17
C HIS A 147 14.93 -5.47 2.86
N GLY A 148 16.24 -5.70 2.86
CA GLY A 148 17.00 -5.96 1.63
C GLY A 148 16.89 -7.37 1.02
N TYR A 149 16.15 -8.32 1.60
CA TYR A 149 16.24 -9.74 1.22
C TYR A 149 15.73 -10.08 -0.20
N TYR A 150 14.90 -9.23 -0.81
CA TYR A 150 14.49 -9.38 -2.20
C TYR A 150 15.68 -9.23 -3.17
N ASN A 151 16.60 -8.32 -2.88
CA ASN A 151 17.84 -8.18 -3.65
C ASN A 151 18.69 -9.46 -3.56
N THR A 152 18.68 -10.13 -2.40
CA THR A 152 19.38 -11.41 -2.24
C THR A 152 18.74 -12.54 -3.07
N LYS A 153 17.42 -12.51 -3.32
CA LYS A 153 16.73 -13.54 -4.13
C LYS A 153 16.82 -13.30 -5.63
N TYR A 154 16.51 -12.10 -6.07
CA TYR A 154 16.33 -11.80 -7.49
C TYR A 154 17.54 -11.07 -8.11
N GLY A 155 18.60 -10.82 -7.33
CA GLY A 155 19.79 -10.09 -7.77
C GLY A 155 19.68 -8.58 -7.53
N GLU A 156 20.55 -7.78 -8.16
CA GLU A 156 20.57 -6.32 -8.01
C GLU A 156 19.35 -5.66 -8.66
N MET A 157 18.16 -5.81 -8.08
CA MET A 157 16.96 -5.07 -8.46
C MET A 157 17.19 -3.54 -8.36
N GLY A 158 18.22 -3.11 -7.63
CA GLY A 158 18.71 -1.72 -7.58
C GLY A 158 19.59 -1.28 -8.75
N ALA A 159 20.00 -2.16 -9.67
CA ALA A 159 20.79 -1.81 -10.86
C ALA A 159 19.94 -1.26 -12.01
N HIS A 160 18.62 -1.34 -11.90
CA HIS A 160 17.71 -0.83 -12.91
C HIS A 160 17.63 0.70 -12.84
N THR A 161 17.73 1.34 -14.00
CA THR A 161 17.71 2.81 -14.14
C THR A 161 16.41 3.35 -14.70
N ASP A 162 15.51 2.47 -15.18
CA ASP A 162 14.21 2.89 -15.67
C ASP A 162 13.25 3.23 -14.51
N PRO A 163 12.37 4.23 -14.69
CA PRO A 163 11.51 4.74 -13.64
C PRO A 163 10.63 3.71 -12.92
N ILE A 164 9.96 2.83 -13.67
CA ILE A 164 9.01 1.86 -13.12
C ILE A 164 9.76 0.83 -12.27
N SER A 165 10.95 0.39 -12.70
CA SER A 165 11.78 -0.50 -11.89
C SER A 165 12.25 0.13 -10.59
N ILE A 166 12.73 1.38 -10.65
CA ILE A 166 13.18 2.12 -9.47
C ILE A 166 12.07 2.15 -8.41
N MET A 167 10.83 2.35 -8.82
CA MET A 167 9.69 2.38 -7.90
C MET A 167 9.24 0.98 -7.47
N ALA A 168 8.92 0.09 -8.41
CA ALA A 168 8.43 -1.26 -8.10
C ALA A 168 9.39 -2.02 -7.20
N TYR A 169 10.67 -2.05 -7.56
CA TYR A 169 11.70 -2.74 -6.80
C TYR A 169 12.11 -1.97 -5.54
N GLY A 170 12.14 -0.64 -5.64
CA GLY A 170 12.40 0.25 -4.52
C GLY A 170 11.31 0.26 -3.45
N TRP A 171 10.11 -0.26 -3.70
CA TRP A 171 9.07 -0.38 -2.68
C TRP A 171 8.71 -1.83 -2.35
N THR A 172 9.16 -2.80 -3.14
CA THR A 172 9.06 -4.22 -2.78
C THR A 172 9.73 -4.51 -1.43
N HIS A 173 10.89 -3.89 -1.15
CA HIS A 173 11.59 -4.06 0.13
C HIS A 173 10.87 -3.42 1.33
N LYS A 174 9.88 -2.56 1.07
CA LYS A 174 9.01 -1.98 2.09
C LYS A 174 7.77 -2.86 2.29
N ASN A 175 7.27 -3.52 1.26
CA ASN A 175 6.03 -4.29 1.35
C ASN A 175 6.29 -5.75 1.71
N THR A 176 6.49 -6.01 3.00
CA THR A 176 6.62 -7.35 3.58
C THR A 176 5.76 -7.44 4.83
N ASP A 177 5.39 -8.65 5.22
CA ASP A 177 4.68 -8.83 6.50
C ASP A 177 5.44 -8.16 7.64
N SER A 178 4.69 -7.60 8.58
CA SER A 178 5.19 -6.93 9.78
C SER A 178 6.13 -5.73 9.56
N SER A 179 6.29 -5.18 8.35
CA SER A 179 7.24 -4.10 8.06
C SER A 179 6.78 -2.68 8.39
N CYS A 180 5.63 -2.51 9.01
CA CYS A 180 5.09 -1.19 9.36
C CYS A 180 4.42 -1.25 10.74
N ALA A 181 5.15 -0.85 11.78
CA ALA A 181 4.51 -0.77 13.10
C ALA A 181 3.72 0.54 13.22
N VAL A 182 2.52 0.50 13.78
CA VAL A 182 1.64 1.66 13.94
C VAL A 182 1.11 1.68 15.37
N GLY A 183 1.28 2.81 16.06
CA GLY A 183 0.81 2.99 17.43
C GLY A 183 1.73 3.90 18.24
N PRO A 184 1.78 3.78 19.58
CA PRO A 184 0.94 2.89 20.40
C PRO A 184 -0.52 3.35 20.48
N TYR A 185 -0.82 4.61 20.15
CA TYR A 185 -2.14 5.21 20.33
C TYR A 185 -2.55 6.05 19.11
N LEU A 186 -3.86 6.24 18.93
CA LEU A 186 -4.39 7.40 18.21
C LEU A 186 -4.54 8.51 19.24
N VAL A 187 -3.80 9.60 19.08
CA VAL A 187 -3.92 10.81 19.90
C VAL A 187 -4.70 11.85 19.10
N THR A 188 -5.72 12.44 19.72
CA THR A 188 -6.65 13.34 19.03
C THR A 188 -5.97 14.65 18.62
N LYS A 189 -6.54 15.34 17.61
CA LYS A 189 -5.92 16.59 17.11
C LYS A 189 -5.83 17.67 18.18
N ASP A 190 -6.79 17.74 19.09
CA ASP A 190 -6.85 18.71 20.18
C ASP A 190 -5.82 18.43 21.28
N GLU A 191 -5.54 17.15 21.57
CA GLU A 191 -4.45 16.76 22.49
C GLU A 191 -3.06 17.08 21.92
N VAL A 192 -2.88 16.93 20.60
CA VAL A 192 -1.60 17.23 19.93
C VAL A 192 -1.39 18.74 19.76
N GLY A 193 -2.41 19.47 19.35
CA GLY A 193 -2.30 20.87 18.93
C GLY A 193 -1.65 20.99 17.55
N HIS A 194 -0.39 21.45 17.50
CA HIS A 194 0.30 21.72 16.23
C HIS A 194 1.12 20.49 15.77
N PRO A 195 0.78 19.83 14.64
CA PRO A 195 1.43 18.59 14.23
C PRO A 195 2.85 18.77 13.68
N TYR A 196 3.23 20.00 13.30
CA TYR A 196 4.55 20.33 12.77
C TYR A 196 5.52 20.90 13.81
N ASP A 197 5.28 20.69 15.11
CA ASP A 197 6.24 21.05 16.15
C ASP A 197 6.29 19.99 17.24
N LEU A 198 6.69 18.78 16.85
CA LEU A 198 6.83 17.64 17.74
C LEU A 198 8.24 17.08 17.61
N MET A 199 8.92 16.87 18.74
CA MET A 199 10.20 16.17 18.73
C MET A 199 10.05 14.71 18.33
N VAL A 200 10.93 14.23 17.45
CA VAL A 200 10.97 12.85 16.97
C VAL A 200 12.27 12.19 17.43
N TYR A 201 12.18 11.01 18.01
CA TYR A 201 13.32 10.22 18.44
C TYR A 201 13.23 8.79 17.92
N THR A 202 14.36 8.29 17.42
CA THR A 202 14.52 6.89 17.07
C THR A 202 15.60 6.28 17.95
N ARG A 203 15.35 5.12 18.56
CA ARG A 203 16.32 4.41 19.41
C ARG A 203 16.46 2.96 19.03
N THR A 204 17.62 2.40 19.37
CA THR A 204 17.84 0.96 19.40
C THR A 204 18.40 0.57 20.75
N ASN A 205 17.72 -0.34 21.45
CA ASN A 205 18.08 -0.77 22.81
C ASN A 205 18.28 0.43 23.76
N GLY A 206 17.36 1.40 23.73
CA GLY A 206 17.44 2.64 24.52
C GLY A 206 18.44 3.68 24.01
N MET A 207 19.33 3.35 23.06
CA MET A 207 20.33 4.30 22.54
C MET A 207 19.75 5.12 21.38
N ILE A 208 19.80 6.44 21.49
CA ILE A 208 19.35 7.37 20.44
C ILE A 208 20.18 7.17 19.16
N ARG A 209 19.48 6.94 18.05
CA ARG A 209 20.03 6.80 16.70
C ARG A 209 19.77 8.01 15.83
N ASP A 210 18.63 8.66 16.05
CA ASP A 210 18.26 9.89 15.37
C ASP A 210 17.39 10.78 16.26
N ARG A 211 17.43 12.08 15.98
CA ARG A 211 16.63 13.11 16.64
C ARG A 211 16.24 14.16 15.61
N ALA A 212 14.94 14.35 15.43
CA ALA A 212 14.38 15.31 14.47
C ALA A 212 13.18 16.06 15.07
N ASN A 213 12.51 16.87 14.26
CA ASN A 213 11.27 17.55 14.60
C ASN A 213 10.33 17.52 13.38
N THR A 214 9.03 17.39 13.59
CA THR A 214 8.03 17.31 12.51
C THR A 214 7.95 18.57 11.63
N CYS A 215 8.54 19.70 12.05
CA CYS A 215 8.65 20.93 11.25
C CYS A 215 9.47 20.77 9.97
N SER A 216 10.25 19.69 9.83
CA SER A 216 11.04 19.40 8.64
C SER A 216 10.24 18.77 7.50
N THR A 217 8.95 18.50 7.69
CA THR A 217 8.05 18.00 6.63
C THR A 217 7.94 19.01 5.49
N LEU A 218 8.22 18.58 4.25
CA LEU A 218 8.21 19.44 3.06
C LEU A 218 6.80 19.64 2.49
N VAL A 219 6.09 18.54 2.29
CA VAL A 219 4.72 18.47 1.81
C VAL A 219 3.84 18.17 3.02
N GLY A 220 3.09 19.18 3.45
CA GLY A 220 2.21 19.11 4.62
C GLY A 220 1.02 18.16 4.42
N VAL A 221 0.44 17.76 5.54
CA VAL A 221 -0.78 16.93 5.67
C VAL A 221 -1.90 17.47 4.78
N GLU A 222 -2.10 18.78 4.76
CA GLU A 222 -3.15 19.45 4.01
C GLU A 222 -3.04 19.21 2.51
N ARG A 223 -1.83 19.40 1.97
CA ARG A 223 -1.55 19.20 0.55
C ARG A 223 -1.59 17.72 0.17
N THR A 224 -1.11 16.85 1.05
CA THR A 224 -1.17 15.40 0.84
C THR A 224 -2.61 14.91 0.76
N ILE A 225 -3.47 15.30 1.72
CA ILE A 225 -4.89 14.95 1.71
C ILE A 225 -5.56 15.49 0.44
N ALA A 226 -5.38 16.77 0.12
CA ALA A 226 -5.98 17.36 -1.07
C ALA A 226 -5.56 16.62 -2.37
N TYR A 227 -4.28 16.28 -2.49
CA TYR A 227 -3.73 15.59 -3.64
C TYR A 227 -4.32 14.20 -3.84
N PHE A 228 -4.24 13.32 -2.82
CA PHE A 228 -4.76 11.96 -2.96
C PHE A 228 -6.28 11.95 -3.06
N SER A 229 -6.95 12.83 -2.31
CA SER A 229 -8.42 12.93 -2.38
C SER A 229 -8.96 13.36 -3.74
N SER A 230 -8.12 13.97 -4.62
CA SER A 230 -8.56 14.42 -5.95
C SER A 230 -8.79 13.28 -6.95
N PHE A 231 -8.41 12.05 -6.61
CA PHE A 231 -8.59 10.89 -7.48
C PHE A 231 -9.02 9.62 -6.74
N MET A 232 -8.80 9.55 -5.42
CA MET A 232 -9.30 8.46 -4.58
C MET A 232 -10.02 8.99 -3.34
N GLU A 233 -11.18 8.44 -2.99
CA GLU A 233 -11.88 8.79 -1.76
C GLU A 233 -11.06 8.33 -0.54
N LEU A 234 -10.87 9.25 0.40
CA LEU A 234 -10.28 8.96 1.71
C LEU A 234 -11.41 8.62 2.69
N LEU A 235 -11.24 7.55 3.47
CA LEU A 235 -12.25 7.00 4.36
C LEU A 235 -11.79 7.05 5.83
N PRO A 236 -12.71 7.11 6.81
CA PRO A 236 -12.37 7.00 8.22
C PRO A 236 -11.56 5.73 8.51
N GLY A 237 -10.42 5.90 9.19
CA GLY A 237 -9.46 4.83 9.49
C GLY A 237 -8.35 4.65 8.47
N ASP A 238 -8.38 5.34 7.33
CA ASP A 238 -7.20 5.41 6.46
C ASP A 238 -6.04 6.09 7.19
N VAL A 239 -4.82 5.60 6.95
CA VAL A 239 -3.60 6.08 7.61
C VAL A 239 -2.62 6.58 6.56
N ILE A 240 -2.15 7.81 6.72
CA ILE A 240 -1.11 8.40 5.88
C ILE A 240 0.10 8.70 6.76
N HIS A 241 1.23 8.04 6.53
CA HIS A 241 2.48 8.31 7.24
C HIS A 241 3.37 9.26 6.45
N MET A 242 3.82 10.33 7.09
CA MET A 242 4.27 11.56 6.41
C MET A 242 5.75 11.55 5.97
N GLY A 243 6.43 10.42 6.04
CA GLY A 243 7.86 10.31 5.75
C GLY A 243 8.74 10.67 6.96
N ALA A 244 9.95 10.11 6.99
CA ALA A 244 10.93 10.39 8.04
C ALA A 244 11.28 11.88 8.14
N ASN A 245 11.27 12.45 9.35
CA ASN A 245 11.63 13.86 9.58
C ASN A 245 13.14 14.13 9.73
N GLY A 246 13.95 13.08 9.86
CA GLY A 246 15.39 13.17 10.11
C GLY A 246 16.21 12.38 9.09
N LYS A 247 16.98 11.40 9.57
CA LYS A 247 17.66 10.44 8.70
C LYS A 247 16.64 9.43 8.18
N ASP A 248 16.57 9.27 6.87
CA ASP A 248 15.83 8.17 6.24
C ASP A 248 16.72 6.93 6.13
N GLY A 249 16.21 5.79 6.61
CA GLY A 249 16.84 4.49 6.54
C GLY A 249 17.90 4.32 7.63
N ILE A 250 17.54 4.42 8.90
CA ILE A 250 18.47 4.10 10.01
C ILE A 250 18.73 2.59 10.00
N GLY A 251 19.90 2.20 9.49
CA GLY A 251 20.31 0.80 9.41
C GLY A 251 20.48 0.16 10.79
N ILE A 252 20.11 -1.12 10.86
CA ILE A 252 20.30 -1.97 12.03
C ILE A 252 21.47 -2.90 11.75
N ASP A 253 22.38 -2.99 12.71
CA ASP A 253 23.54 -3.86 12.57
C ASP A 253 23.11 -5.32 12.69
N ARG A 254 23.48 -6.11 11.69
CA ARG A 254 23.19 -7.55 11.61
C ARG A 254 23.86 -8.32 12.76
N ASP A 255 25.02 -7.86 13.21
CA ASP A 255 25.82 -8.58 14.20
C ASP A 255 25.21 -8.51 15.61
N TRP A 256 24.24 -7.61 15.87
CA TRP A 256 23.54 -7.55 17.16
C TRP A 256 22.76 -8.84 17.46
N GLN A 257 22.22 -9.51 16.45
CA GLN A 257 21.54 -10.78 16.64
C GLN A 257 22.48 -11.97 16.79
N VAL A 258 23.65 -11.93 16.15
CA VAL A 258 24.67 -12.99 16.25
C VAL A 258 25.18 -13.12 17.68
N ASN A 259 25.12 -12.03 18.45
CA ASN A 259 25.51 -12.01 19.86
C ASN A 259 24.37 -12.41 20.82
N GLY A 260 23.20 -12.82 20.31
CA GLY A 260 22.04 -13.20 21.12
C GLY A 260 21.25 -12.03 21.71
N GLU A 261 21.50 -10.80 21.27
CA GLU A 261 20.74 -9.63 21.73
C GLU A 261 19.44 -9.49 20.93
N THR A 262 18.30 -9.44 21.63
CA THR A 262 17.04 -9.01 21.01
C THR A 262 17.14 -7.53 20.68
N VAL A 263 17.10 -7.18 19.40
CA VAL A 263 17.09 -5.79 18.97
C VAL A 263 15.71 -5.21 19.24
N GLN A 264 15.63 -4.24 20.15
CA GLN A 264 14.45 -3.43 20.39
C GLN A 264 14.57 -2.11 19.64
N LEU A 265 13.59 -1.80 18.82
CA LEU A 265 13.42 -0.55 18.13
C LEU A 265 12.40 0.30 18.89
N GLU A 266 12.72 1.58 19.08
CA GLU A 266 11.80 2.53 19.70
C GLU A 266 11.66 3.76 18.80
N CYS A 267 10.43 4.03 18.37
CA CYS A 267 10.05 5.23 17.63
C CYS A 267 9.17 6.08 18.55
N GLU A 268 9.58 7.31 18.82
CA GLU A 268 8.86 8.24 19.68
C GLU A 268 8.59 9.53 18.93
N ILE A 269 7.36 10.02 19.06
CA ILE A 269 6.99 11.37 18.69
C ILE A 269 6.36 12.01 19.92
N GLU A 270 6.80 13.22 20.23
CA GLU A 270 6.29 14.01 21.34
C GLU A 270 4.75 14.03 21.33
N LYS A 271 4.14 13.85 22.51
CA LYS A 271 2.69 13.70 22.74
C LYS A 271 2.04 12.42 22.18
N LEU A 272 2.68 11.69 21.26
CA LEU A 272 2.10 10.47 20.65
C LEU A 272 2.52 9.17 21.38
N GLY A 273 3.56 9.26 22.21
CA GLY A 273 4.09 8.13 22.98
C GLY A 273 5.24 7.43 22.26
N VAL A 274 5.59 6.26 22.78
CA VAL A 274 6.73 5.46 22.28
C VAL A 274 6.23 4.12 21.76
N LEU A 275 6.40 3.92 20.45
CA LEU A 275 6.16 2.67 19.75
C LEU A 275 7.40 1.79 19.88
N ARG A 276 7.25 0.62 20.52
CA ARG A 276 8.34 -0.33 20.80
C ARG A 276 8.07 -1.65 20.12
N ASN A 277 9.03 -2.12 19.33
CA ASN A 277 8.92 -3.38 18.61
C ASN A 277 10.27 -4.10 18.66
N THR A 278 10.25 -5.43 18.63
CA THR A 278 11.47 -6.24 18.56
C THR A 278 11.73 -6.70 17.13
N VAL A 279 12.95 -7.13 16.85
CA VAL A 279 13.31 -7.72 15.55
C VAL A 279 13.57 -9.20 15.72
N ILE A 280 12.90 -10.03 14.92
CA ILE A 280 13.08 -11.47 14.86
C ILE A 280 13.49 -11.84 13.43
N TYR A 281 14.57 -12.61 13.29
CA TYR A 281 14.95 -13.19 12.01
C TYR A 281 14.78 -14.70 12.10
N LEU A 282 14.08 -15.24 11.11
CA LEU A 282 13.84 -16.66 10.93
C LEU A 282 14.75 -17.17 9.81
N ASP A 283 15.46 -18.25 10.06
CA ASP A 283 16.21 -18.96 9.03
C ASP A 283 15.26 -19.69 8.07
N ASP A 284 15.75 -20.07 6.87
CA ASP A 284 14.93 -20.76 5.87
C ASP A 284 14.29 -22.04 6.45
N GLU A 285 14.99 -22.79 7.31
CA GLU A 285 14.44 -23.98 7.98
C GLU A 285 13.26 -23.67 8.91
N GLU A 286 13.33 -22.57 9.66
CA GLU A 286 12.25 -22.13 10.55
C GLU A 286 11.04 -21.66 9.75
N ILE A 287 11.28 -21.01 8.61
CA ILE A 287 10.24 -20.61 7.67
C ILE A 287 9.57 -21.85 7.06
N GLU A 288 10.32 -22.87 6.66
CA GLU A 288 9.75 -24.13 6.18
C GLU A 288 8.87 -24.81 7.23
N VAL A 289 9.28 -24.80 8.50
CA VAL A 289 8.47 -25.33 9.61
C VAL A 289 7.17 -24.56 9.79
N GLU A 290 7.20 -23.25 9.61
CA GLU A 290 6.06 -22.37 9.78
C GLU A 290 5.20 -22.25 8.50
N ARG A 291 5.71 -22.70 7.34
CA ARG A 291 5.02 -22.71 6.04
C ARG A 291 3.72 -23.52 6.14
N GLY A 292 2.60 -22.89 5.77
CA GLY A 292 1.27 -23.52 5.81
C GLY A 292 0.56 -23.48 7.17
N LYS A 293 1.20 -23.00 8.26
CA LYS A 293 0.53 -22.79 9.55
C LYS A 293 -0.34 -21.51 9.61
N PHE A 294 -0.19 -20.62 8.62
CA PHE A 294 -0.80 -19.29 8.60
C PHE A 294 -2.18 -19.20 7.91
N SER A 295 -2.91 -20.30 7.75
CA SER A 295 -4.28 -20.24 7.23
C SER A 295 -5.25 -19.75 8.31
N ILE A 296 -5.18 -18.45 8.63
CA ILE A 296 -6.14 -17.79 9.54
C ILE A 296 -7.54 -17.66 8.93
N HIS A 297 -7.63 -17.66 7.60
CA HIS A 297 -8.88 -17.65 6.85
C HIS A 297 -9.10 -18.99 6.15
N ALA A 298 -10.36 -19.42 6.12
CA ALA A 298 -10.76 -20.57 5.31
C ALA A 298 -10.53 -20.26 3.82
N PRO A 299 -10.17 -21.26 3.00
CA PRO A 299 -10.15 -21.09 1.56
C PRO A 299 -11.51 -20.60 1.06
N MET A 300 -11.50 -19.61 0.17
CA MET A 300 -12.68 -19.06 -0.46
C MET A 300 -13.08 -19.93 -1.66
N LYS A 301 -14.39 -20.07 -1.90
CA LYS A 301 -14.89 -20.68 -3.13
C LYS A 301 -15.23 -19.62 -4.18
N ALA A 302 -15.15 -19.99 -5.45
CA ALA A 302 -15.33 -19.06 -6.56
C ALA A 302 -16.70 -18.37 -6.52
N GLU A 303 -17.76 -19.13 -6.20
CA GLU A 303 -19.13 -18.64 -6.05
C GLU A 303 -19.34 -17.68 -4.87
N GLU A 304 -18.39 -17.64 -3.93
CA GLU A 304 -18.44 -16.73 -2.79
C GLU A 304 -17.81 -15.39 -3.12
N TRP A 305 -16.93 -15.31 -4.12
CA TRP A 305 -16.22 -14.07 -4.45
C TRP A 305 -17.11 -13.14 -5.28
N ASN A 306 -17.00 -11.85 -4.99
CA ASN A 306 -17.47 -10.74 -5.83
C ASN A 306 -16.57 -9.53 -5.54
N LEU A 307 -16.74 -8.46 -6.30
CA LEU A 307 -15.88 -7.29 -6.18
C LEU A 307 -15.87 -6.67 -4.78
N GLY A 308 -17.00 -6.69 -4.07
CA GLY A 308 -17.11 -6.20 -2.69
C GLY A 308 -16.34 -7.03 -1.66
N LYS A 309 -15.79 -8.18 -2.05
CA LYS A 309 -14.89 -9.02 -1.24
C LYS A 309 -13.43 -8.95 -1.67
N ALA A 310 -13.08 -8.07 -2.61
CA ALA A 310 -11.69 -7.82 -2.95
C ALA A 310 -10.94 -7.31 -1.70
N GLY A 311 -9.84 -7.99 -1.35
CA GLY A 311 -9.02 -7.67 -0.18
C GLY A 311 -8.03 -6.55 -0.50
N ASN A 312 -6.81 -6.92 -0.86
CA ASN A 312 -5.81 -6.03 -1.44
C ASN A 312 -5.89 -6.04 -2.97
N PHE A 313 -5.38 -4.99 -3.60
CA PHE A 313 -5.16 -4.95 -5.05
C PHE A 313 -3.68 -4.73 -5.35
N VAL A 314 -3.14 -5.50 -6.29
CA VAL A 314 -1.76 -5.38 -6.76
C VAL A 314 -1.77 -5.17 -8.26
N ILE A 315 -0.95 -4.23 -8.75
CA ILE A 315 -0.83 -3.92 -10.18
C ILE A 315 0.57 -4.29 -10.63
N THR A 316 0.67 -5.12 -11.66
CA THR A 316 1.93 -5.43 -12.34
C THR A 316 2.13 -4.50 -13.54
N TYR A 317 3.36 -4.07 -13.79
CA TYR A 317 3.73 -3.13 -14.85
C TYR A 317 4.75 -3.76 -15.79
N ALA A 318 4.73 -3.36 -17.06
CA ALA A 318 5.72 -3.75 -18.07
C ALA A 318 5.94 -5.28 -18.17
N ASN A 319 4.86 -6.06 -18.09
CA ASN A 319 4.90 -7.53 -18.06
C ASN A 319 4.72 -8.17 -19.45
N THR A 320 4.72 -7.38 -20.52
CA THR A 320 4.82 -7.86 -21.90
C THR A 320 5.91 -7.09 -22.64
N GLN A 321 6.37 -7.61 -23.77
CA GLN A 321 7.32 -6.87 -24.60
C GLN A 321 6.75 -5.51 -25.05
N ALA A 322 5.46 -5.47 -25.38
CA ALA A 322 4.78 -4.26 -25.84
C ALA A 322 4.60 -3.24 -24.70
N SER A 323 4.12 -3.66 -23.54
CA SER A 323 3.95 -2.76 -22.39
C SER A 323 5.30 -2.28 -21.84
N ALA A 324 6.34 -3.11 -21.86
CA ALA A 324 7.68 -2.69 -21.45
C ALA A 324 8.26 -1.61 -22.37
N LEU A 325 8.07 -1.76 -23.69
CA LEU A 325 8.50 -0.76 -24.67
C LEU A 325 7.75 0.57 -24.49
N ASP A 326 6.44 0.53 -24.30
CA ASP A 326 5.60 1.70 -24.05
C ASP A 326 6.03 2.46 -22.78
N ALA A 327 6.29 1.70 -21.71
CA ALA A 327 6.82 2.17 -20.44
C ALA A 327 8.27 2.70 -20.50
N GLY A 328 8.96 2.55 -21.64
CA GLY A 328 10.36 2.97 -21.80
C GLY A 328 11.36 2.13 -20.99
N CYS A 329 11.02 0.88 -20.66
CA CYS A 329 11.88 -0.03 -19.92
C CYS A 329 12.24 -1.30 -20.73
N GLN A 330 13.30 -2.00 -20.33
CA GLN A 330 13.61 -3.31 -20.90
C GLN A 330 12.65 -4.36 -20.38
N THR A 331 12.48 -5.49 -21.08
CA THR A 331 11.75 -6.63 -20.53
C THR A 331 12.47 -7.20 -19.30
N SER A 332 11.72 -7.73 -18.33
CA SER A 332 12.28 -8.31 -17.11
C SER A 332 11.63 -9.66 -16.78
N PRO A 333 12.43 -10.67 -16.40
CA PRO A 333 11.90 -11.92 -15.85
C PRO A 333 11.52 -11.81 -14.36
N ILE A 334 11.77 -10.65 -13.76
CA ILE A 334 11.36 -10.30 -12.40
C ILE A 334 10.11 -9.42 -12.53
N PRO A 335 8.97 -9.81 -11.94
CA PRO A 335 7.76 -9.00 -11.98
C PRO A 335 7.99 -7.60 -11.39
N ARG A 336 7.44 -6.56 -12.01
CA ARG A 336 7.39 -5.20 -11.44
C ARG A 336 5.99 -4.97 -10.92
N TYR A 337 5.82 -4.90 -9.60
CA TYR A 337 4.50 -4.73 -9.02
C TYR A 337 4.45 -3.61 -7.99
N LEU A 338 3.26 -3.07 -7.78
CA LEU A 338 2.96 -2.13 -6.71
C LEU A 338 1.62 -2.47 -6.08
N TRP A 339 1.54 -2.30 -4.77
CA TRP A 339 0.28 -2.39 -4.04
C TRP A 339 -0.60 -1.18 -4.32
N SER A 340 -1.90 -1.39 -4.28
CA SER A 340 -2.95 -0.40 -4.40
C SER A 340 -4.09 -0.75 -3.44
N VAL A 341 -5.10 0.10 -3.39
CA VAL A 341 -6.31 -0.14 -2.60
C VAL A 341 -7.34 -0.90 -3.43
N ALA A 342 -8.04 -1.85 -2.82
CA ALA A 342 -9.10 -2.58 -3.52
C ALA A 342 -10.27 -1.69 -3.99
N SER A 343 -10.45 -0.49 -3.42
CA SER A 343 -11.45 0.46 -3.93
C SER A 343 -11.12 1.02 -5.32
N ALA A 344 -9.86 0.88 -5.79
CA ALA A 344 -9.50 1.24 -7.16
C ALA A 344 -10.13 0.28 -8.19
N LEU A 345 -10.59 -0.90 -7.74
CA LEU A 345 -11.37 -1.84 -8.55
C LEU A 345 -12.84 -1.43 -8.57
N SER A 346 -13.47 -1.52 -9.73
CA SER A 346 -14.90 -1.22 -9.91
C SER A 346 -15.55 -2.15 -10.95
N SER A 347 -16.87 -2.25 -10.94
CA SER A 347 -17.64 -2.87 -12.02
C SER A 347 -18.12 -1.84 -13.07
N SER A 348 -17.86 -0.56 -12.82
CA SER A 348 -18.23 0.55 -13.70
C SER A 348 -17.29 1.75 -13.52
N THR A 349 -17.36 2.74 -14.41
CA THR A 349 -16.61 3.99 -14.24
C THR A 349 -17.19 4.81 -13.08
N SER A 350 -16.40 5.06 -12.04
CA SER A 350 -16.79 5.90 -10.87
C SER A 350 -15.92 7.15 -10.67
N TYR A 351 -14.81 7.25 -11.40
CA TYR A 351 -13.99 8.45 -11.54
C TYR A 351 -13.70 8.59 -13.03
N MET A 352 -14.03 9.75 -13.58
CA MET A 352 -13.79 10.03 -14.99
C MET A 352 -12.99 11.33 -15.10
N PRO A 353 -11.88 11.32 -15.85
CA PRO A 353 -11.08 12.52 -16.06
C PRO A 353 -11.83 13.61 -16.82
N ASP A 354 -11.32 14.84 -16.78
CA ASP A 354 -11.84 15.96 -17.57
C ASP A 354 -12.05 15.53 -19.03
N GLU A 355 -13.23 15.81 -19.58
CA GLU A 355 -13.61 15.48 -20.96
C GLU A 355 -12.60 15.99 -21.99
N LYS A 356 -11.82 17.03 -21.67
CA LYS A 356 -10.85 17.60 -22.62
C LYS A 356 -9.59 16.76 -22.80
N GLU A 357 -9.36 15.79 -21.94
CA GLU A 357 -8.09 15.06 -21.87
C GLU A 357 -8.19 13.69 -22.54
N GLU A 358 -7.04 13.22 -23.05
CA GLU A 358 -6.93 11.88 -23.59
C GLU A 358 -6.94 10.82 -22.48
N LEU A 359 -7.63 9.71 -22.73
CA LEU A 359 -7.61 8.53 -21.88
C LEU A 359 -6.80 7.41 -22.53
N TYR A 360 -6.10 6.67 -21.69
CA TYR A 360 -5.27 5.54 -22.13
C TYR A 360 -5.86 4.27 -21.56
N VAL A 361 -6.27 3.36 -22.45
CA VAL A 361 -7.03 2.15 -22.09
C VAL A 361 -6.22 0.91 -22.38
N ASN A 362 -6.09 0.03 -21.39
CA ASN A 362 -5.48 -1.28 -21.52
C ASN A 362 -6.45 -2.39 -21.18
N ALA A 363 -6.30 -3.53 -21.85
CA ALA A 363 -6.87 -4.79 -21.41
C ALA A 363 -5.81 -5.65 -20.72
N GLU A 364 -6.22 -6.27 -19.63
CA GLU A 364 -5.39 -6.99 -18.67
C GLU A 364 -6.14 -8.24 -18.19
N ILE A 365 -5.38 -9.20 -17.68
CA ILE A 365 -5.93 -10.34 -16.94
C ILE A 365 -5.53 -10.16 -15.49
N ALA A 366 -6.49 -10.33 -14.58
CA ALA A 366 -6.22 -10.37 -13.15
C ALA A 366 -6.44 -11.77 -12.59
N VAL A 367 -5.69 -12.11 -11.54
CA VAL A 367 -5.81 -13.35 -10.78
C VAL A 367 -6.34 -13.05 -9.39
N VAL A 368 -7.24 -13.90 -8.89
CA VAL A 368 -7.83 -13.81 -7.55
C VAL A 368 -7.24 -14.91 -6.69
N ILE A 369 -6.78 -14.56 -5.49
CA ILE A 369 -6.27 -15.53 -4.51
C ILE A 369 -7.45 -16.20 -3.79
N GLY A 370 -7.49 -17.53 -3.79
CA GLY A 370 -8.52 -18.34 -3.13
C GLY A 370 -8.09 -18.91 -1.79
N LYS A 371 -6.78 -19.10 -1.59
CA LYS A 371 -6.22 -19.62 -0.34
C LYS A 371 -5.08 -18.74 0.13
N THR A 372 -5.14 -18.32 1.39
CA THR A 372 -4.07 -17.52 2.00
C THR A 372 -2.73 -18.22 1.85
N ILE A 373 -1.75 -17.48 1.34
CA ILE A 373 -0.39 -17.96 1.14
C ILE A 373 0.59 -16.95 1.74
N LYS A 374 1.51 -17.48 2.52
CA LYS A 374 2.64 -16.77 3.08
C LYS A 374 3.89 -17.53 2.70
N TRP A 375 4.95 -16.79 2.40
CA TRP A 375 6.25 -17.35 2.07
C TRP A 375 6.26 -18.22 0.82
N ALA A 376 5.47 -17.86 -0.19
CA ALA A 376 5.28 -18.57 -1.45
C ALA A 376 6.58 -19.12 -2.08
N ASP A 377 6.47 -20.34 -2.62
CA ASP A 377 7.43 -20.96 -3.53
C ASP A 377 6.68 -21.53 -4.74
N LYS A 378 7.38 -21.93 -5.81
CA LYS A 378 6.69 -22.43 -7.02
C LYS A 378 5.90 -23.72 -6.82
N GLU A 379 6.19 -24.52 -5.80
CA GLU A 379 5.60 -25.83 -5.59
C GLU A 379 4.20 -25.75 -4.96
N ASN A 380 3.82 -24.60 -4.39
CA ASN A 380 2.60 -24.45 -3.61
C ASN A 380 1.57 -23.43 -4.16
N LEU A 381 1.74 -22.96 -5.41
CA LEU A 381 0.92 -21.87 -5.96
C LEU A 381 -0.32 -22.31 -6.72
N SER A 382 -0.34 -23.51 -7.33
CA SER A 382 -1.47 -23.92 -8.17
C SER A 382 -2.78 -23.94 -7.40
N ASP A 383 -2.72 -24.29 -6.12
CA ASP A 383 -3.90 -24.47 -5.26
C ASP A 383 -4.31 -23.17 -4.54
N CYS A 384 -3.55 -22.07 -4.74
CA CYS A 384 -3.85 -20.79 -4.13
C CYS A 384 -4.69 -19.87 -5.03
N ILE A 385 -4.78 -20.17 -6.33
CA ILE A 385 -5.54 -19.36 -7.30
C ILE A 385 -7.01 -19.77 -7.26
N LEU A 386 -7.90 -18.80 -6.99
CA LEU A 386 -9.34 -18.98 -7.08
C LEU A 386 -9.81 -19.03 -8.53
N GLY A 387 -9.22 -18.17 -9.35
CA GLY A 387 -9.53 -18.01 -10.77
C GLY A 387 -9.07 -16.65 -11.29
N TYR A 388 -9.60 -16.28 -12.45
CA TYR A 388 -9.17 -15.14 -13.23
C TYR A 388 -10.33 -14.21 -13.55
N LEU A 389 -9.98 -12.96 -13.85
CA LEU A 389 -10.90 -11.88 -14.17
C LEU A 389 -10.43 -11.13 -15.43
N PRO A 390 -11.37 -10.69 -16.29
CA PRO A 390 -11.06 -9.68 -17.29
C PRO A 390 -10.89 -8.34 -16.57
N LEU A 391 -9.88 -7.55 -16.94
CA LEU A 391 -9.69 -6.22 -16.36
C LEU A 391 -9.38 -5.22 -17.46
N VAL A 392 -10.12 -4.11 -17.46
CA VAL A 392 -9.81 -2.94 -18.27
C VAL A 392 -9.28 -1.86 -17.34
N SER A 393 -8.14 -1.29 -17.67
CA SER A 393 -7.60 -0.14 -16.94
C SER A 393 -7.68 1.12 -17.79
N VAL A 394 -7.99 2.24 -17.13
CA VAL A 394 -8.08 3.57 -17.75
C VAL A 394 -7.14 4.48 -16.99
N THR A 395 -6.21 5.11 -17.70
CA THR A 395 -5.18 5.98 -17.14
C THR A 395 -5.45 7.43 -17.50
N ASP A 396 -5.54 8.29 -16.48
CA ASP A 396 -5.64 9.74 -16.56
C ASP A 396 -4.26 10.40 -16.62
N LYS A 397 -3.88 10.96 -17.77
CA LYS A 397 -2.57 11.63 -17.90
C LYS A 397 -2.49 13.03 -17.31
N ARG A 398 -3.57 13.64 -16.80
CA ARG A 398 -3.47 14.94 -16.09
C ARG A 398 -2.53 14.88 -14.90
N LEU A 399 -2.51 13.73 -14.21
CA LEU A 399 -1.58 13.48 -13.11
C LEU A 399 -0.12 13.62 -13.57
N SER A 400 0.17 13.38 -14.85
CA SER A 400 1.50 13.54 -15.43
C SER A 400 1.87 14.98 -15.75
N GLN A 401 0.87 15.80 -16.09
CA GLN A 401 1.06 17.23 -16.34
C GLN A 401 1.39 18.00 -15.06
N GLN A 402 1.15 17.43 -13.88
CA GLN A 402 1.55 18.00 -12.59
C GLN A 402 3.06 17.94 -12.36
N VAL A 403 3.80 17.09 -13.10
CA VAL A 403 5.26 16.93 -12.99
C VAL A 403 5.97 18.13 -13.62
N ILE A 404 6.63 18.93 -12.78
CA ILE A 404 7.40 20.10 -13.21
C ILE A 404 8.86 19.69 -13.49
N GLN A 405 9.41 20.12 -14.61
CA GLN A 405 10.81 19.85 -14.98
C GLN A 405 11.76 20.89 -14.35
N PRO A 406 12.98 20.49 -13.93
CA PRO A 406 13.52 19.13 -13.97
C PRO A 406 12.84 18.20 -12.95
N ALA A 407 12.69 16.92 -13.31
CA ALA A 407 12.14 15.88 -12.44
C ALA A 407 13.06 14.65 -12.36
N LEU A 408 13.05 13.96 -11.22
CA LEU A 408 13.71 12.66 -11.08
C LEU A 408 12.98 11.60 -11.92
N PRO A 409 13.67 10.54 -12.39
CA PRO A 409 13.01 9.46 -13.15
C PRO A 409 11.74 8.92 -12.47
N ARG A 410 11.79 8.69 -11.15
CA ARG A 410 10.62 8.26 -10.36
C ARG A 410 9.45 9.25 -10.43
N GLU A 411 9.72 10.54 -10.39
CA GLU A 411 8.70 11.60 -10.40
C GLU A 411 7.96 11.66 -11.74
N THR A 412 8.66 11.35 -12.84
CA THR A 412 8.07 11.30 -14.19
C THR A 412 7.13 10.11 -14.38
N ALA A 413 7.37 8.98 -13.71
CA ALA A 413 6.56 7.76 -13.88
C ALA A 413 5.48 7.55 -12.82
N MET A 414 5.54 8.25 -11.68
CA MET A 414 4.47 8.28 -10.68
C MET A 414 3.05 8.51 -11.23
N PRO A 415 2.84 9.35 -12.26
CA PRO A 415 1.51 9.58 -12.80
C PRO A 415 0.77 8.32 -13.25
N GLU A 416 1.48 7.38 -13.87
CA GLU A 416 0.90 6.11 -14.30
C GLU A 416 0.42 5.30 -13.08
N ILE A 417 1.19 5.31 -11.99
CA ILE A 417 0.84 4.63 -10.75
C ILE A 417 -0.42 5.24 -10.13
N TYR A 418 -0.44 6.57 -10.00
CA TYR A 418 -1.54 7.25 -9.31
C TYR A 418 -2.83 7.23 -10.10
N ALA A 419 -2.76 7.30 -11.42
CA ALA A 419 -3.92 7.12 -12.26
C ALA A 419 -4.57 5.75 -12.03
N ARG A 420 -3.75 4.73 -11.79
CA ARG A 420 -4.21 3.38 -11.49
C ARG A 420 -4.70 3.18 -10.06
N TRP A 421 -4.50 4.15 -9.16
CA TRP A 421 -5.05 4.14 -7.80
C TRP A 421 -6.38 4.88 -7.68
N ALA A 422 -6.78 5.60 -8.73
CA ALA A 422 -8.04 6.33 -8.76
C ALA A 422 -9.25 5.39 -8.73
N ASP A 423 -10.33 5.81 -8.05
CA ASP A 423 -11.50 4.97 -7.85
C ASP A 423 -12.24 4.68 -9.17
N GLY A 424 -12.25 3.44 -9.62
CA GLY A 424 -12.94 3.04 -10.85
C GLY A 424 -12.13 3.20 -12.13
N CYS A 425 -10.81 3.41 -12.01
CA CYS A 425 -9.88 3.31 -13.13
C CYS A 425 -9.47 1.86 -13.45
N ASN A 426 -9.88 0.88 -12.64
CA ASN A 426 -9.63 -0.55 -12.90
C ASN A 426 -10.96 -1.31 -12.89
N MET A 427 -11.57 -1.47 -14.07
CA MET A 427 -12.88 -2.10 -14.17
C MET A 427 -12.75 -3.59 -14.44
N THR A 428 -13.55 -4.39 -13.73
CA THR A 428 -13.51 -5.84 -13.81
C THR A 428 -14.89 -6.47 -13.57
N SER A 429 -14.97 -7.79 -13.70
CA SER A 429 -16.19 -8.57 -13.49
C SER A 429 -16.43 -8.85 -12.00
N ASP A 430 -17.70 -8.98 -11.60
CA ASP A 430 -18.09 -9.53 -10.29
C ASP A 430 -17.97 -11.06 -10.21
N VAL A 431 -17.64 -11.71 -11.33
CA VAL A 431 -17.55 -13.17 -11.45
C VAL A 431 -16.11 -13.57 -11.73
N VAL A 432 -15.49 -14.22 -10.74
CA VAL A 432 -14.21 -14.91 -10.90
C VAL A 432 -14.42 -16.24 -11.62
N THR A 433 -13.56 -16.55 -12.59
CA THR A 433 -13.67 -17.78 -13.38
C THR A 433 -12.43 -18.66 -13.19
N PRO A 434 -12.58 -19.86 -12.60
CA PRO A 434 -11.50 -20.84 -12.55
C PRO A 434 -11.13 -21.30 -13.96
N LEU A 435 -9.83 -21.26 -14.29
CA LEU A 435 -9.30 -21.71 -15.58
C LEU A 435 -8.07 -22.59 -15.37
N SER A 436 -7.94 -23.63 -16.17
CA SER A 436 -6.74 -24.47 -16.24
C SER A 436 -5.59 -23.76 -16.96
N LYS A 437 -4.37 -24.26 -16.78
CA LYS A 437 -3.19 -23.75 -17.49
C LYS A 437 -3.31 -23.89 -19.01
N ASP A 438 -3.94 -24.96 -19.49
CA ASP A 438 -4.15 -25.18 -20.93
C ASP A 438 -5.17 -24.19 -21.51
N GLU A 439 -6.23 -23.86 -20.77
CA GLU A 439 -7.20 -22.83 -21.16
C GLU A 439 -6.55 -21.44 -21.21
N LEU A 440 -5.72 -21.11 -20.21
CA LEU A 440 -4.96 -19.85 -20.21
C LEU A 440 -3.98 -19.76 -21.38
N ALA A 441 -3.22 -20.83 -21.66
CA ALA A 441 -2.26 -20.85 -22.76
C ALA A 441 -2.93 -20.67 -24.15
N GLN A 442 -4.22 -20.96 -24.25
CA GLN A 442 -5.02 -20.80 -25.47
C GLN A 442 -5.85 -19.50 -25.46
N MET A 443 -5.81 -18.72 -24.39
CA MET A 443 -6.64 -17.53 -24.22
C MET A 443 -6.21 -16.41 -25.19
N SER A 444 -7.17 -15.96 -26.00
CA SER A 444 -7.10 -14.71 -26.76
C SER A 444 -7.86 -13.61 -26.04
N VAL A 445 -7.33 -12.38 -26.12
CA VAL A 445 -7.90 -11.18 -25.52
C VAL A 445 -8.09 -10.11 -26.59
N LEU A 446 -9.30 -9.58 -26.65
CA LEU A 446 -9.75 -8.58 -27.61
C LEU A 446 -10.23 -7.35 -26.86
N LEU A 447 -9.78 -6.16 -27.29
CA LEU A 447 -10.33 -4.88 -26.85
C LEU A 447 -10.99 -4.18 -28.04
N GLU A 448 -12.20 -3.72 -27.83
CA GLU A 448 -12.99 -2.92 -28.77
C GLU A 448 -13.33 -1.56 -28.14
N ILE A 449 -13.23 -0.49 -28.92
CA ILE A 449 -13.69 0.87 -28.58
C ILE A 449 -14.73 1.27 -29.62
N ASP A 450 -15.95 1.55 -29.19
CA ASP A 450 -17.13 1.79 -30.05
C ASP A 450 -17.35 0.72 -31.13
N GLY A 451 -17.01 -0.53 -30.79
CA GLY A 451 -17.10 -1.69 -31.68
C GLY A 451 -15.94 -1.82 -32.66
N GLU A 452 -15.00 -0.88 -32.69
CA GLU A 452 -13.76 -1.01 -33.45
C GLU A 452 -12.71 -1.78 -32.66
N ARG A 453 -12.13 -2.80 -33.28
CA ARG A 453 -11.05 -3.59 -32.69
C ARG A 453 -9.77 -2.77 -32.59
N VAL A 454 -9.33 -2.48 -31.37
CA VAL A 454 -8.10 -1.70 -31.10
C VAL A 454 -6.96 -2.56 -30.55
N MET A 455 -7.24 -3.75 -30.02
CA MET A 455 -6.23 -4.69 -29.52
C MET A 455 -6.54 -6.13 -29.91
N ASP A 456 -5.50 -6.91 -30.19
CA ASP A 456 -5.50 -8.37 -30.26
C ASP A 456 -4.27 -8.91 -29.55
N ALA A 457 -4.46 -9.62 -28.45
CA ALA A 457 -3.36 -10.14 -27.63
C ALA A 457 -3.68 -11.55 -27.12
N LYS A 458 -2.68 -12.21 -26.54
CA LYS A 458 -2.80 -13.53 -25.94
C LYS A 458 -2.27 -13.51 -24.51
N TYR A 459 -2.82 -14.35 -23.64
CA TYR A 459 -2.24 -14.58 -22.31
C TYR A 459 -0.77 -15.01 -22.39
N GLU A 460 -0.40 -15.71 -23.47
CA GLU A 460 0.99 -16.13 -23.70
C GLU A 460 1.97 -14.97 -23.89
N ASP A 461 1.49 -13.74 -24.16
CA ASP A 461 2.34 -12.55 -24.32
C ASP A 461 2.92 -12.05 -22.98
N TYR A 462 2.36 -12.46 -21.82
CA TYR A 462 2.94 -12.18 -20.51
C TYR A 462 4.30 -12.85 -20.33
N ILE A 463 5.29 -12.07 -19.89
CA ILE A 463 6.64 -12.54 -19.58
C ILE A 463 6.63 -13.34 -18.28
N CYS A 464 6.04 -12.77 -17.22
CA CYS A 464 5.81 -13.44 -15.94
C CYS A 464 4.34 -13.88 -15.87
N LYS A 465 4.09 -15.18 -15.69
CA LYS A 465 2.73 -15.70 -15.53
C LYS A 465 2.22 -15.46 -14.10
N ALA A 466 0.94 -15.73 -13.86
CA ALA A 466 0.31 -15.52 -12.56
C ALA A 466 1.13 -16.11 -11.40
N GLU A 467 1.63 -17.34 -11.54
CA GLU A 467 2.45 -17.98 -10.51
C GLU A 467 3.78 -17.27 -10.27
N ASP A 468 4.44 -16.73 -11.29
CA ASP A 468 5.69 -15.99 -11.11
C ASP A 468 5.45 -14.69 -10.31
N VAL A 469 4.35 -14.00 -10.58
CA VAL A 469 3.94 -12.78 -9.86
C VAL A 469 3.56 -13.10 -8.41
N ILE A 470 2.75 -14.14 -8.20
CA ILE A 470 2.34 -14.61 -6.87
C ILE A 470 3.56 -15.06 -6.05
N GLU A 471 4.52 -15.78 -6.66
CA GLU A 471 5.75 -16.19 -5.97
C GLU A 471 6.54 -14.97 -5.48
N MET A 472 6.68 -13.94 -6.32
CA MET A 472 7.43 -12.75 -5.95
C MET A 472 6.78 -11.99 -4.80
N ILE A 473 5.47 -11.73 -4.87
CA ILE A 473 4.77 -11.02 -3.79
C ILE A 473 4.76 -11.89 -2.52
N GLY A 474 4.33 -13.14 -2.68
CA GLY A 474 4.18 -14.12 -1.61
C GLY A 474 5.49 -14.50 -0.92
N TYR A 475 6.65 -14.21 -1.53
CA TYR A 475 7.95 -14.49 -0.94
C TYR A 475 8.13 -13.79 0.42
N GLY A 476 7.61 -12.56 0.52
CA GLY A 476 7.77 -11.66 1.66
C GLY A 476 6.48 -11.12 2.27
N SER A 477 5.40 -11.09 1.50
CA SER A 477 4.07 -10.66 1.93
C SER A 477 3.12 -11.84 2.01
N THR A 478 2.21 -11.83 2.97
CA THR A 478 1.03 -12.70 2.95
C THR A 478 0.05 -12.17 1.91
N LEU A 479 -0.36 -13.06 1.01
CA LEU A 479 -1.52 -12.88 0.13
C LEU A 479 -2.72 -13.56 0.77
N TYR A 480 -3.81 -12.84 0.93
CA TYR A 480 -5.03 -13.32 1.57
C TYR A 480 -6.04 -13.79 0.54
N ALA A 481 -6.92 -14.72 0.93
CA ALA A 481 -8.05 -15.10 0.09
C ALA A 481 -8.93 -13.85 -0.19
N GLY A 482 -9.20 -13.59 -1.47
CA GLY A 482 -9.90 -12.40 -1.96
C GLY A 482 -8.98 -11.32 -2.53
N ASP A 483 -7.66 -11.39 -2.32
CA ASP A 483 -6.72 -10.45 -2.95
C ASP A 483 -6.76 -10.59 -4.48
N VAL A 484 -6.64 -9.45 -5.18
CA VAL A 484 -6.67 -9.36 -6.64
C VAL A 484 -5.32 -8.85 -7.14
N ILE A 485 -4.76 -9.51 -8.15
CA ILE A 485 -3.48 -9.15 -8.74
C ILE A 485 -3.68 -8.98 -10.24
N SER A 486 -3.53 -7.76 -10.76
CA SER A 486 -3.42 -7.53 -12.20
C SER A 486 -2.05 -8.01 -12.71
N LEU A 487 -2.05 -8.68 -13.85
CA LEU A 487 -0.82 -9.09 -14.58
C LEU A 487 -0.25 -7.99 -15.49
N GLY A 488 -0.89 -6.82 -15.55
CA GLY A 488 -0.48 -5.65 -16.32
C GLY A 488 -1.03 -5.59 -17.74
N GLY A 489 -0.77 -4.49 -18.44
CA GLY A 489 -1.18 -4.26 -19.82
C GLY A 489 -0.62 -5.30 -20.78
N LEU A 490 -1.49 -5.92 -21.58
CA LEU A 490 -1.07 -6.90 -22.60
C LEU A 490 -0.35 -6.25 -23.78
N CYS A 491 -0.72 -5.03 -24.16
CA CYS A 491 -0.11 -4.26 -25.24
C CYS A 491 0.17 -2.81 -24.83
N ALA A 492 0.53 -1.97 -25.80
CA ALA A 492 0.53 -0.52 -25.61
C ALA A 492 -0.92 -0.01 -25.52
N PRO A 493 -1.22 0.99 -24.67
CA PRO A 493 -2.58 1.47 -24.46
C PRO A 493 -3.22 2.01 -25.73
N ALA A 494 -4.50 1.70 -25.91
CA ALA A 494 -5.33 2.40 -26.87
C ALA A 494 -5.62 3.81 -26.35
N VAL A 495 -5.66 4.80 -27.25
CA VAL A 495 -5.93 6.19 -26.89
C VAL A 495 -7.36 6.53 -27.26
N ILE A 496 -8.13 6.99 -26.28
CA ILE A 496 -9.43 7.63 -26.49
C ILE A 496 -9.17 9.14 -26.44
N PRO A 497 -9.50 9.90 -27.51
CA PRO A 497 -9.38 11.35 -27.49
C PRO A 497 -10.36 11.98 -26.48
N GLY A 498 -10.27 13.29 -26.27
CA GLY A 498 -11.28 14.01 -25.49
C GLY A 498 -12.70 13.87 -26.06
N ASP A 499 -13.68 14.35 -25.31
CA ASP A 499 -15.12 14.11 -25.48
C ASP A 499 -15.45 12.60 -25.43
N HIS A 500 -14.89 11.93 -24.41
CA HIS A 500 -14.93 10.48 -24.23
C HIS A 500 -16.23 10.00 -23.56
N THR A 501 -17.08 10.88 -23.04
CA THR A 501 -18.40 10.50 -22.53
C THR A 501 -19.22 9.74 -23.57
N GLY A 502 -19.76 8.60 -23.16
CA GLY A 502 -20.58 7.73 -23.99
C GLY A 502 -19.78 6.72 -24.82
N VAL A 503 -18.45 6.87 -24.92
CA VAL A 503 -17.58 5.86 -25.56
C VAL A 503 -17.75 4.53 -24.85
N ARG A 504 -17.89 3.47 -25.64
CA ARG A 504 -18.06 2.10 -25.14
C ARG A 504 -16.76 1.33 -25.30
N ILE A 505 -16.27 0.80 -24.19
CA ILE A 505 -15.12 -0.09 -24.15
C ILE A 505 -15.65 -1.51 -23.92
N ALA A 506 -15.26 -2.45 -24.77
CA ALA A 506 -15.61 -3.85 -24.59
C ALA A 506 -14.35 -4.72 -24.62
N MET A 507 -14.18 -5.55 -23.60
CA MET A 507 -13.11 -6.55 -23.55
C MET A 507 -13.73 -7.94 -23.61
N LYS A 508 -13.21 -8.77 -24.51
CA LYS A 508 -13.57 -10.19 -24.63
C LYS A 508 -12.31 -11.02 -24.43
N ALA A 509 -12.34 -11.94 -23.48
CA ALA A 509 -11.25 -12.88 -23.24
C ALA A 509 -11.81 -14.30 -23.19
N SER A 510 -11.23 -15.20 -23.99
CA SER A 510 -11.74 -16.57 -24.12
C SER A 510 -11.80 -17.27 -22.76
N GLY A 511 -12.99 -17.73 -22.37
CA GLY A 511 -13.23 -18.40 -21.08
C GLY A 511 -13.54 -17.48 -19.91
N LEU A 512 -13.49 -16.15 -20.09
CA LEU A 512 -13.88 -15.16 -19.08
C LEU A 512 -15.20 -14.48 -19.46
N PRO A 513 -15.93 -13.88 -18.50
CA PRO A 513 -17.07 -13.03 -18.79
C PRO A 513 -16.69 -11.86 -19.71
N ASP A 514 -17.57 -11.50 -20.64
CA ASP A 514 -17.39 -10.28 -21.42
C ASP A 514 -17.53 -9.06 -20.50
N LEU A 515 -16.61 -8.12 -20.62
CA LEU A 515 -16.65 -6.85 -19.90
C LEU A 515 -17.07 -5.75 -20.88
N SER A 516 -18.14 -5.02 -20.57
CA SER A 516 -18.59 -3.87 -21.36
C SER A 516 -18.81 -2.68 -20.45
N ILE A 517 -18.13 -1.59 -20.77
CA ILE A 517 -18.06 -0.37 -19.98
C ILE A 517 -18.51 0.77 -20.88
N ALA A 518 -19.40 1.61 -20.37
CA ALA A 518 -19.72 2.89 -20.99
C ALA A 518 -19.12 3.99 -20.12
N LEU A 519 -18.27 4.82 -20.72
CA LEU A 519 -17.73 6.01 -20.08
C LEU A 519 -18.89 6.98 -19.81
N LYS A 520 -18.99 7.52 -18.60
CA LYS A 520 -20.04 8.46 -18.18
C LYS A 520 -19.40 9.75 -17.69
N GLU A 521 -20.11 10.88 -17.76
CA GLU A 521 -19.68 12.07 -17.02
C GLU A 521 -19.66 11.75 -15.51
N ALA A 522 -18.63 12.26 -14.83
CA ALA A 522 -18.43 12.11 -13.38
C ALA A 522 -19.47 12.88 -12.55
#